data_AF-A0A962Y879-F1
#
_entry.id   AF-A0A962Y879-F1
#
_cell.length_a   1.000
_cell.length_b   1.000
_cell.length_c   1.000
_cell.angle_alpha   90.00
_cell.angle_beta   90.00
_cell.angle_gamma   90.00
#
_symmetry.space_group_name_H-M   'P 1'
#
loop_
_entity.id
_entity.type
_entity.pdbx_description
1 polymer ?
#
loop_
_entity_poly.entity_id
_entity_poly.type
_entity_poly.pdbx_seq_one_letter_code
_entity_poly.pdbx_strand_id
1 'polypeptide(L)'
;QTLLELIAQARQTPREEWPVLAHPKPLSPAQDAVLDALVAIIKYCAAEHDISPTSLASRRELEQVVRGQDTPLLHGWRKPLAGERVQAFLNGQLELAGSPSGLQLQSNT
;
A
#
# COMPACT_ATOMS: atom_id res chain seq x y z
N GLN A 1 23.44 29.80 8.90
CA GLN A 1 22.97 29.47 7.54
C GLN A 1 22.87 27.94 7.47
N THR A 2 21.92 27.35 8.19
CA THR A 2 22.09 25.99 8.73
C THR A 2 21.99 24.86 7.69
N LEU A 3 21.15 24.99 6.66
CA LEU A 3 20.95 23.91 5.68
C LEU A 3 22.16 23.74 4.74
N LEU A 4 22.76 24.84 4.27
CA LEU A 4 23.93 24.80 3.38
C LEU A 4 25.17 24.25 4.11
N GLU A 5 25.32 24.58 5.39
CA GLU A 5 26.38 24.04 6.25
C GLU A 5 26.25 22.51 6.40
N LEU A 6 25.05 22.01 6.68
CA LEU A 6 24.78 20.56 6.78
C LEU A 6 25.03 19.81 5.46
N ILE A 7 24.63 20.39 4.32
CA ILE A 7 24.90 19.80 3.00
C ILE A 7 26.41 19.76 2.72
N ALA A 8 27.12 20.85 3.03
CA ALA A 8 28.57 20.91 2.84
C ALA A 8 29.31 19.87 3.71
N GLN A 9 28.84 19.65 4.94
CA GLN A 9 29.38 18.63 5.84
C GLN A 9 29.08 17.21 5.35
N ALA A 10 27.84 16.91 4.95
CA ALA A 10 27.46 15.59 4.43
C ALA A 10 28.22 15.22 3.15
N ARG A 11 28.57 16.21 2.30
CA ARG A 11 29.40 15.98 1.09
C ARG A 11 30.83 15.57 1.41
N GLN A 12 31.32 15.88 2.61
CA GLN A 12 32.68 15.51 3.06
C GLN A 12 32.70 14.15 3.77
N THR A 13 31.54 13.56 4.08
CA THR A 13 31.46 12.25 4.73
C THR A 13 32.00 11.14 3.81
N PRO A 14 33.03 10.38 4.25
CA PRO A 14 33.55 9.24 3.51
C PRO A 14 32.46 8.21 3.20
N ARG A 15 32.58 7.52 2.07
CA ARG A 15 31.54 6.60 1.58
C ARG A 15 31.30 5.42 2.54
N GLU A 16 32.33 5.06 3.30
CA GLU A 16 32.32 4.00 4.30
C GLU A 16 31.42 4.34 5.49
N GLU A 17 31.20 5.63 5.74
CA GLU A 17 30.35 6.15 6.82
C GLU A 17 28.92 6.47 6.36
N TRP A 18 28.61 6.23 5.08
CA TRP A 18 27.26 6.47 4.58
C TRP A 18 26.26 5.49 5.21
N PRO A 19 25.04 5.95 5.51
CA PRO A 19 24.01 5.06 6.00
C PRO A 19 23.66 4.02 4.93
N VAL A 20 23.52 2.77 5.35
CA VAL A 20 22.99 1.73 4.47
C VAL A 20 21.49 1.92 4.35
N LEU A 21 21.02 2.16 3.13
CA LEU A 21 19.58 2.21 2.86
C LEU A 21 18.97 0.84 3.16
N ALA A 22 18.01 0.81 4.08
CA ALA A 22 17.27 -0.41 4.36
C ALA A 22 16.43 -0.78 3.14
N HIS A 23 16.81 -1.87 2.46
CA HIS A 23 15.97 -2.47 1.44
C HIS A 23 14.86 -3.27 2.13
N PRO A 24 13.58 -3.01 1.81
CA PRO A 24 12.51 -3.86 2.29
C PRO A 24 12.77 -5.28 1.81
N LYS A 25 12.70 -6.26 2.71
CA LYS A 25 12.79 -7.68 2.35
C LYS A 25 11.72 -8.00 1.31
N PRO A 26 11.98 -8.83 0.29
CA PRO A 26 10.92 -9.25 -0.64
C PRO A 26 9.74 -9.88 0.14
N LEU A 27 8.53 -9.72 -0.39
CA LEU A 27 7.36 -10.39 0.19
C LEU A 27 7.51 -11.92 0.06
N SER A 28 6.95 -12.65 1.02
CA SER A 28 6.79 -14.10 0.85
C SER A 28 5.75 -14.40 -0.25
N PRO A 29 5.74 -15.60 -0.85
CA PRO A 29 4.74 -15.95 -1.85
C PRO A 29 3.29 -15.78 -1.36
N ALA A 30 3.04 -16.08 -0.07
CA ALA A 30 1.72 -15.88 0.53
C ALA A 30 1.37 -14.39 0.65
N GLN A 31 2.32 -13.53 1.01
CA GLN A 31 2.12 -12.09 1.07
C GLN A 31 1.93 -11.47 -0.31
N ASP A 32 2.60 -11.98 -1.33
CA ASP A 32 2.44 -11.51 -2.72
C ASP A 32 1.05 -11.88 -3.26
N ALA A 33 0.52 -13.06 -2.93
CA ALA A 33 -0.86 -13.42 -3.24
C ALA A 33 -1.88 -12.49 -2.57
N VAL A 34 -1.65 -12.11 -1.31
CA VAL A 34 -2.47 -11.10 -0.61
C VAL A 34 -2.36 -9.73 -1.30
N LEU A 35 -1.16 -9.32 -1.71
CA LEU A 35 -0.95 -8.07 -2.45
C LEU A 35 -1.75 -8.04 -3.75
N ASP A 36 -1.78 -9.13 -4.51
CA ASP A 36 -2.54 -9.21 -5.75
C ASP A 36 -4.06 -9.13 -5.49
N ALA A 37 -4.54 -9.73 -4.40
CA ALA A 37 -5.93 -9.54 -3.96
C ALA A 37 -6.22 -8.08 -3.58
N LEU A 38 -5.33 -7.41 -2.85
CA LEU A 38 -5.48 -5.99 -2.53
C LEU A 38 -5.49 -5.11 -3.79
N VAL A 39 -4.64 -5.41 -4.78
CA VAL A 39 -4.65 -4.71 -6.08
C VAL A 39 -6.01 -4.89 -6.78
N ALA A 40 -6.59 -6.08 -6.73
CA ALA A 40 -7.91 -6.35 -7.28
C ALA A 40 -9.01 -5.55 -6.54
N ILE A 41 -8.95 -5.49 -5.21
CA ILE A 41 -9.88 -4.68 -4.38
C ILE A 41 -9.75 -3.20 -4.73
N ILE A 42 -8.53 -2.66 -4.87
CA ILE A 42 -8.33 -1.25 -5.25
C ILE A 42 -8.93 -0.96 -6.62
N LYS A 43 -8.75 -1.86 -7.61
CA LYS A 43 -9.36 -1.71 -8.93
C LYS A 43 -10.89 -1.73 -8.86
N TYR A 44 -11.46 -2.60 -8.04
CA TYR A 44 -12.90 -2.66 -7.80
C TYR A 44 -13.42 -1.34 -7.21
N CYS A 45 -12.82 -0.85 -6.12
CA CYS A 45 -13.21 0.42 -5.49
C CYS A 45 -13.04 1.61 -6.43
N ALA A 46 -11.97 1.63 -7.22
CA ALA A 46 -11.71 2.67 -8.21
C ALA A 46 -12.81 2.76 -9.26
N ALA A 47 -13.28 1.60 -9.75
CA ALA A 47 -14.37 1.51 -10.71
C ALA A 47 -15.72 1.96 -10.10
N GLU A 48 -16.00 1.61 -8.84
CA GLU A 48 -17.22 2.07 -8.14
C GLU A 48 -17.31 3.60 -8.02
N HIS A 49 -16.16 4.27 -7.91
CA HIS A 49 -16.08 5.71 -7.68
C HIS A 49 -15.64 6.52 -8.92
N ASP A 50 -15.49 5.87 -10.08
CA ASP A 50 -15.03 6.48 -11.35
C ASP A 50 -13.72 7.27 -11.21
N ILE A 51 -12.72 6.67 -10.54
CA ILE A 51 -11.40 7.25 -10.35
C ILE A 51 -10.31 6.28 -10.80
N SER A 52 -9.09 6.80 -11.03
CA SER A 52 -7.95 5.94 -11.34
C SER A 52 -7.54 5.09 -10.13
N PRO A 53 -7.28 3.77 -10.28
CA PRO A 53 -6.76 2.92 -9.21
C PRO A 53 -5.47 3.47 -8.58
N THR A 54 -4.58 4.07 -9.38
CA THR A 54 -3.32 4.64 -8.88
C THR A 54 -3.52 5.91 -8.03
N SER A 55 -4.67 6.58 -8.15
CA SER A 55 -5.04 7.71 -7.29
C SER A 55 -5.49 7.26 -5.89
N LEU A 56 -5.99 6.03 -5.78
CA LEU A 56 -6.32 5.39 -4.50
C LEU A 56 -5.08 4.82 -3.83
N ALA A 57 -4.34 3.94 -4.50
CA ALA A 57 -3.12 3.34 -3.95
C ALA A 57 -2.18 2.85 -5.05
N SER A 58 -0.88 2.94 -4.80
CA SER A 58 0.15 2.31 -5.63
C SER A 58 0.44 0.87 -5.15
N ARG A 59 0.99 0.00 -6.02
CA ARG A 59 1.43 -1.34 -5.60
C ARG A 59 2.42 -1.27 -4.42
N ARG A 60 3.37 -0.32 -4.46
CA ARG A 60 4.32 -0.10 -3.37
C ARG A 60 3.63 0.25 -2.05
N GLU A 61 2.61 1.10 -2.09
CA GLU A 61 1.84 1.45 -0.88
C GLU A 61 1.07 0.22 -0.36
N LEU A 62 0.48 -0.59 -1.24
CA LEU A 62 -0.16 -1.84 -0.85
C LEU A 62 0.82 -2.86 -0.26
N GLU A 63 2.06 -2.94 -0.76
CA GLU A 63 3.12 -3.75 -0.14
C GLU A 63 3.41 -3.31 1.30
N GLN A 64 3.37 -1.99 1.57
CA GLN A 64 3.54 -1.46 2.92
C GLN A 64 2.36 -1.87 3.81
N VAL A 65 1.14 -1.81 3.30
CA VAL A 65 -0.06 -2.28 4.01
C VAL A 65 0.02 -3.77 4.33
N VAL A 66 0.45 -4.62 3.38
CA VAL A 66 0.66 -6.07 3.63
C VAL A 66 1.69 -6.34 4.73
N ARG A 67 2.65 -5.42 4.92
CA ARG A 67 3.64 -5.47 6.00
C ARG A 67 3.13 -4.90 7.33
N GLY A 68 1.87 -4.48 7.40
CA GLY A 68 1.28 -3.86 8.58
C GLY A 68 1.79 -2.43 8.82
N GLN A 69 2.34 -1.77 7.81
CA GLN A 69 2.77 -0.38 7.92
C GLN A 69 1.59 0.56 7.75
N ASP A 70 1.67 1.70 8.42
CA ASP A 70 0.69 2.76 8.27
C ASP A 70 0.93 3.52 6.96
N THR A 71 -0.14 3.79 6.20
CA THR A 71 -0.07 4.42 4.88
C THR A 71 -1.20 5.42 4.66
N PRO A 72 -1.02 6.39 3.75
CA PRO A 72 -2.09 7.34 3.40
C PRO A 72 -3.41 6.69 2.93
N LEU A 73 -3.38 5.46 2.40
CA LEU A 73 -4.59 4.71 2.05
C LEU A 73 -5.50 4.47 3.26
N LEU A 74 -4.92 4.32 4.46
CA LEU A 74 -5.63 4.03 5.70
C LEU A 74 -6.15 5.28 6.42
N HIS A 75 -5.98 6.45 5.80
CA HIS A 75 -6.32 7.75 6.37
C HIS A 75 -7.05 8.66 5.37
N GLY A 76 -7.56 9.78 5.89
CA GLY A 76 -8.14 10.85 5.10
C GLY A 76 -9.26 10.38 4.18
N TRP A 77 -9.33 10.96 2.98
CA TRP A 77 -10.39 10.68 2.02
C TRP A 77 -10.30 9.30 1.36
N ARG A 78 -9.11 8.67 1.34
CA ARG A 78 -8.92 7.34 0.72
C ARG A 78 -9.44 6.20 1.61
N LYS A 79 -9.45 6.43 2.92
CA LYS A 79 -9.92 5.45 3.91
C LYS A 79 -11.36 4.97 3.62
N PRO A 80 -12.38 5.86 3.57
CA PRO A 80 -13.75 5.42 3.31
C PRO A 80 -13.96 4.86 1.89
N LEU A 81 -13.16 5.27 0.91
CA LEU A 81 -13.28 4.78 -0.47
C LEU A 81 -12.69 3.37 -0.65
N ALA A 82 -11.58 3.07 0.01
CA ALA A 82 -10.85 1.82 -0.21
C ALA A 82 -10.14 1.28 1.04
N GLY A 83 -9.59 2.15 1.89
CA GLY A 83 -8.81 1.73 3.07
C GLY A 83 -9.59 0.82 4.03
N GLU A 84 -10.87 1.11 4.28
CA GLU A 84 -11.73 0.30 5.15
C GLU A 84 -11.97 -1.11 4.59
N ARG A 85 -12.20 -1.22 3.28
CA ARG A 85 -12.37 -2.52 2.59
C ARG A 85 -11.08 -3.34 2.58
N VAL A 86 -9.93 -2.67 2.38
CA VAL A 86 -8.60 -3.29 2.48
C VAL A 86 -8.37 -3.84 3.90
N GLN A 87 -8.67 -3.05 4.93
CA GLN A 87 -8.56 -3.51 6.32
C GLN A 87 -9.51 -4.66 6.64
N ALA A 88 -10.77 -4.55 6.22
CA ALA A 88 -11.78 -5.60 6.43
C ALA A 88 -11.35 -6.93 5.78
N PHE A 89 -10.81 -6.89 4.57
CA PHE A 89 -10.28 -8.07 3.89
C PHE A 89 -9.10 -8.70 4.66
N LEU A 90 -8.12 -7.88 5.07
CA LEU A 90 -6.97 -8.37 5.84
C LEU A 90 -7.37 -8.94 7.21
N ASN A 91 -8.48 -8.47 7.78
CA ASN A 91 -9.04 -8.95 9.04
C ASN A 91 -10.01 -10.14 8.87
N GLY A 92 -10.25 -10.62 7.64
CA GLY A 92 -11.18 -11.73 7.36
C GLY A 92 -12.67 -11.36 7.46
N GLN A 93 -12.99 -10.06 7.53
CA GLN A 93 -14.34 -9.51 7.64
C GLN A 93 -14.97 -9.23 6.27
N LEU A 94 -14.19 -9.36 5.20
CA LEU A 94 -14.61 -9.17 3.82
C LEU A 94 -14.08 -10.33 2.96
N GLU A 95 -14.94 -10.88 2.12
CA GLU A 95 -14.60 -11.91 1.14
C GLU A 95 -14.56 -11.32 -0.27
N LEU A 96 -13.57 -11.75 -1.05
CA LEU A 96 -13.43 -11.42 -2.48
C LEU A 96 -13.94 -12.60 -3.30
N ALA A 97 -15.07 -12.42 -3.99
CA ALA A 97 -15.68 -13.44 -4.83
C ALA A 97 -15.55 -13.07 -6.32
N GLY A 98 -15.23 -14.06 -7.17
CA GLY A 98 -15.19 -13.91 -8.61
C GLY A 98 -16.43 -14.51 -9.28
N SER A 99 -16.98 -13.81 -10.26
CA SER A 99 -18.07 -14.28 -11.12
C SER A 99 -17.75 -13.97 -12.59
N PRO A 100 -18.44 -14.59 -13.58
CA PRO A 100 -18.30 -14.21 -14.98
C PRO A 100 -18.59 -12.72 -15.26
N SER A 101 -19.40 -12.08 -14.41
CA SER A 101 -19.71 -10.65 -14.47
C SER A 101 -18.64 -9.74 -13.82
N GLY A 102 -17.65 -10.31 -13.14
CA GLY A 102 -16.59 -9.56 -12.47
C GLY A 102 -16.42 -9.92 -11.00
N LEU A 103 -15.65 -9.09 -10.28
CA LEU A 103 -15.38 -9.25 -8.85
C LEU A 103 -16.53 -8.67 -8.01
N GLN A 104 -16.78 -9.30 -6.87
CA GLN A 104 -17.73 -8.84 -5.85
C GLN A 104 -17.06 -8.86 -4.48
N LEU A 105 -17.38 -7.88 -3.65
CA LEU A 105 -16.96 -7.80 -2.26
C LEU A 105 -18.17 -8.08 -1.36
N GLN A 106 -18.05 -9.06 -0.47
CA GLN A 106 -19.13 -9.49 0.42
C GLN A 106 -18.64 -9.44 1.87
N SER A 107 -19.48 -8.96 2.79
CA SER A 107 -19.13 -8.99 4.22
C SER A 107 -19.27 -10.40 4.76
N ASN A 108 -18.26 -10.88 5.48
CA ASN A 108 -18.29 -12.17 6.16
C ASN A 108 -19.13 -12.02 7.44
N THR A 109 -20.28 -12.71 7.54
CA THR A 109 -21.17 -12.67 8.72
C THR A 109 -20.94 -13.90 9.59
#